data_AF-A0A3W4K7S3-F1
#
_entry.id   AF-A0A3W4K7S3-F1
#
_cell.length_a   1.000
_cell.length_b   1.000
_cell.length_c   1.000
_cell.angle_alpha   90.00
_cell.angle_beta   90.00
_cell.angle_gamma   90.00
#
_symmetry.space_group_name_H-M   'P 1'
#
loop_
_entity.id
_entity.type
_entity.pdbx_description
1 polymer ?
#
loop_
_entity_poly.entity_id
_entity_poly.type
_entity_poly.pdbx_seq_one_letter_code
_entity_poly.pdbx_strand_id
1 'polypeptide(L)'
;MTVANYNSLVQKTFCENAIRSVVMIDDDFLTYSESIRALNNEVDLDYNKIDSSKRAATLESFFQSKNMICDVDNGSVNFDVDRIRKSDLIIVDYHLDNNAPDKTLKLLQDLKDSDHLNMIVIYTRENLETVWMQISSTLKGALDINSLIIDYDNEDVQSYWEDVVLPNLNDNGNKALTRDETIAYIKDSKPCRRIKRLIHDDAVLEDQKDKNFIAKMIAEYAVSRNAIISSNTSGNVIRGDESGVKWIQCGNIFVSLFHKVQDDHENDGDRIWQTLNDSLIEWKPSYYQLIKSEIQNAIEAEALSFVNHLANDHYGQAAWLNEILKSDSPDIRCRNIDFVFGNLSEELYQRLKNNNTLDEFIKSVFDSYSNEYANSGVAALLQYCSSKMDLPSNNDTYHEMYHALNMNLSSKNFEDGHISTGTIFFDTESNKWYLCVSAACDLVPTQGNDPHH
;
A
#
# COMPACT_ATOMS: atom_id res chain seq x y z
N MET A 1 22.60 -15.19 21.84
CA MET A 1 21.38 -14.63 21.23
C MET A 1 21.05 -15.49 20.03
N THR A 2 19.89 -16.13 20.01
CA THR A 2 19.35 -16.77 18.81
C THR A 2 19.06 -15.69 17.78
N VAL A 3 19.65 -15.79 16.59
CA VAL A 3 19.37 -14.88 15.47
C VAL A 3 17.86 -14.94 15.20
N ALA A 4 17.19 -13.79 15.19
CA ALA A 4 15.78 -13.71 14.84
C ALA A 4 15.59 -14.18 13.39
N ASN A 5 14.67 -15.11 13.18
CA ASN A 5 14.30 -15.56 11.83
C ASN A 5 13.56 -14.43 11.11
N TYR A 6 13.79 -14.22 9.81
CA TYR A 6 13.08 -13.25 8.98
C TYR A 6 11.56 -13.23 9.24
N ASN A 7 10.92 -14.41 9.26
CA ASN A 7 9.48 -14.51 9.51
C ASN A 7 9.07 -13.91 10.87
N SER A 8 9.89 -14.09 11.91
CA SER A 8 9.63 -13.49 13.22
C SER A 8 9.78 -11.97 13.22
N LEU A 9 10.66 -11.42 12.37
CA LEU A 9 10.82 -9.98 12.21
C LEU A 9 9.60 -9.37 11.50
N VAL A 10 9.08 -10.06 10.46
CA VAL A 10 7.85 -9.66 9.77
C VAL A 10 6.67 -9.61 10.76
N GLN A 11 6.46 -10.69 11.50
CA GLN A 11 5.40 -10.78 12.52
C GLN A 11 5.54 -9.68 13.58
N LYS A 12 6.77 -9.46 14.07
CA LYS A 12 7.04 -8.45 15.09
C LYS A 12 6.68 -7.05 14.61
N THR A 13 7.14 -6.67 13.42
CA THR A 13 6.93 -5.32 12.87
C THR A 13 5.49 -5.06 12.48
N PHE A 14 4.87 -5.95 11.70
CA PHE A 14 3.54 -5.68 11.14
C PHE A 14 2.39 -6.14 12.02
N CYS A 15 2.62 -6.99 13.03
CA CYS A 15 1.55 -7.44 13.91
C CYS A 15 1.78 -7.02 15.37
N GLU A 16 2.86 -7.48 15.99
CA GLU A 16 3.05 -7.31 17.45
C GLU A 16 3.32 -5.86 17.87
N ASN A 17 4.03 -5.11 17.03
CA ASN A 17 4.40 -3.72 17.28
C ASN A 17 3.39 -2.73 16.70
N ALA A 18 2.86 -3.02 15.50
CA ALA A 18 1.96 -2.13 14.79
C ALA A 18 0.51 -2.19 15.28
N ILE A 19 -0.02 -3.38 15.64
CA ILE A 19 -1.45 -3.51 15.93
C ILE A 19 -1.73 -3.19 17.40
N ARG A 20 -2.42 -2.07 17.65
CA ARG A 20 -2.91 -1.64 18.97
C ARG A 20 -4.42 -1.46 19.00
N SER A 21 -5.01 -1.18 17.85
CA SER A 21 -6.43 -0.97 17.63
C SER A 21 -6.94 -1.86 16.50
N VAL A 22 -8.12 -2.45 16.73
CA VAL A 22 -8.83 -3.32 15.80
C VAL A 22 -10.26 -2.83 15.68
N VAL A 23 -10.75 -2.68 14.45
CA VAL A 23 -12.16 -2.39 14.18
C VAL A 23 -12.74 -3.58 13.42
N MET A 24 -13.84 -4.12 13.92
CA MET A 24 -14.62 -5.19 13.29
C MET A 24 -15.91 -4.62 12.71
N ILE A 25 -16.20 -4.91 11.44
CA ILE A 25 -17.35 -4.35 10.73
C ILE A 25 -18.13 -5.48 10.06
N ASP A 26 -19.40 -5.63 10.45
CA ASP A 26 -20.34 -6.62 9.89
C ASP A 26 -21.78 -6.12 10.16
N ASP A 27 -22.66 -6.13 9.16
CA ASP A 27 -24.04 -5.66 9.27
C ASP A 27 -24.98 -6.65 10.00
N ASP A 28 -24.50 -7.87 10.21
CA ASP A 28 -25.17 -8.88 11.04
C ASP A 28 -24.87 -8.73 12.54
N PHE A 29 -23.99 -7.82 12.94
CA PHE A 29 -23.70 -7.58 14.36
C PHE A 29 -24.81 -6.77 15.05
N LEU A 30 -25.20 -7.22 16.24
CA LEU A 30 -26.16 -6.50 17.08
C LEU A 30 -25.51 -5.25 17.68
N THR A 31 -26.17 -4.12 17.50
CA THR A 31 -25.76 -2.90 18.19
C THR A 31 -26.08 -2.99 19.68
N TYR A 32 -25.39 -2.19 20.50
CA TYR A 32 -25.72 -2.07 21.94
C TYR A 32 -27.18 -1.63 22.14
N SER A 33 -27.67 -0.69 21.32
CA SER A 33 -29.05 -0.21 21.37
C SER A 33 -30.06 -1.33 21.11
N GLU A 34 -29.85 -2.12 20.04
CA GLU A 34 -30.70 -3.28 19.73
C GLU A 34 -30.65 -4.34 20.83
N SER A 35 -29.46 -4.59 21.39
CA SER A 35 -29.28 -5.53 22.50
C SER A 35 -30.09 -5.13 23.74
N ILE A 36 -30.10 -3.84 24.11
CA ILE A 36 -30.91 -3.34 25.23
C ILE A 36 -32.41 -3.43 24.94
N ARG A 37 -32.84 -3.09 23.72
CA ARG A 37 -34.25 -3.18 23.32
C ARG A 37 -34.76 -4.62 23.31
N ALA A 38 -33.92 -5.57 22.87
CA ALA A 38 -34.20 -6.99 22.94
C ALA A 38 -34.32 -7.50 24.39
N LEU A 39 -33.41 -7.08 25.28
CA LEU A 39 -33.49 -7.40 26.71
C LEU A 39 -34.76 -6.84 27.37
N ASN A 40 -35.26 -5.71 26.88
CA ASN A 40 -36.53 -5.11 27.31
C ASN A 40 -37.78 -5.76 26.65
N ASN A 41 -37.61 -6.81 25.83
CA ASN A 41 -38.66 -7.45 25.04
C ASN A 41 -39.39 -6.49 24.07
N GLU A 42 -38.70 -5.45 23.59
CA GLU A 42 -39.26 -4.50 22.62
C GLU A 42 -39.09 -4.97 21.17
N VAL A 43 -38.14 -5.88 20.92
CA VAL A 43 -37.77 -6.39 19.60
C VAL A 43 -37.38 -7.86 19.72
N ASP A 44 -37.93 -8.73 18.86
CA ASP A 44 -37.45 -10.10 18.70
C ASP A 44 -36.18 -10.11 17.84
N LEU A 45 -35.12 -10.74 18.34
CA LEU A 45 -33.84 -10.85 17.64
C LEU A 45 -33.82 -12.08 16.73
N ASP A 46 -33.29 -11.90 15.52
CA ASP A 46 -32.97 -13.02 14.63
C ASP A 46 -31.85 -13.88 15.23
N TYR A 47 -32.05 -15.20 15.20
CA TYR A 47 -31.05 -16.18 15.63
C TYR A 47 -29.73 -16.01 14.88
N ASN A 48 -29.77 -15.68 13.59
CA ASN A 48 -28.55 -15.47 12.79
C ASN A 48 -27.73 -14.28 13.30
N LYS A 49 -28.39 -13.16 13.62
CA LYS A 49 -27.72 -11.98 14.21
C LYS A 49 -27.15 -12.27 15.59
N ILE A 50 -27.82 -13.09 16.39
CA ILE A 50 -27.30 -13.54 17.69
C ILE A 50 -26.03 -14.39 17.48
N ASP A 51 -26.03 -15.32 16.52
CA ASP A 51 -24.85 -16.15 16.21
C ASP A 51 -23.67 -15.28 15.74
N SER A 52 -23.89 -14.39 14.77
CA SER A 52 -22.86 -13.46 14.29
C SER A 52 -22.31 -12.59 15.41
N SER A 53 -23.17 -12.12 16.33
CA SER A 53 -22.74 -11.31 17.48
C SER A 53 -21.95 -12.11 18.53
N LYS A 54 -22.22 -13.41 18.70
CA LYS A 54 -21.39 -14.29 19.54
C LYS A 54 -19.98 -14.42 18.97
N ARG A 55 -19.85 -14.54 17.64
CA ARG A 55 -18.54 -14.54 16.96
C ARG A 55 -17.79 -13.24 17.21
N ALA A 56 -18.46 -12.10 17.08
CA ALA A 56 -17.88 -10.79 17.37
C ALA A 56 -17.36 -10.72 18.82
N ALA A 57 -18.12 -11.20 19.81
CA ALA A 57 -17.70 -11.22 21.21
C ALA A 57 -16.47 -12.13 21.46
N THR A 58 -16.39 -13.28 20.78
CA THR A 58 -15.22 -14.16 20.86
C THR A 58 -13.98 -13.50 20.25
N LEU A 59 -14.11 -12.86 19.09
CA LEU A 59 -13.03 -12.11 18.45
C LEU A 59 -12.58 -10.94 19.31
N GLU A 60 -13.52 -10.18 19.87
CA GLU A 60 -13.24 -9.07 20.79
C GLU A 60 -12.43 -9.57 22.00
N SER A 61 -12.87 -10.67 22.62
CA SER A 61 -12.19 -11.29 23.76
C SER A 61 -10.76 -11.72 23.42
N PHE A 62 -10.54 -12.24 22.21
CA PHE A 62 -9.21 -12.61 21.71
C PHE A 62 -8.29 -11.39 21.61
N PHE A 63 -8.73 -10.30 20.96
CA PHE A 63 -7.89 -9.10 20.81
C PHE A 63 -7.65 -8.38 22.15
N GLN A 64 -8.64 -8.37 23.04
CA GLN A 64 -8.46 -7.87 24.40
C GLN A 64 -7.42 -8.69 25.18
N SER A 65 -7.37 -10.01 25.00
CA SER A 65 -6.32 -10.86 25.61
C SER A 65 -4.90 -10.53 25.14
N LYS A 66 -4.78 -9.90 23.96
CA LYS A 66 -3.52 -9.37 23.40
C LYS A 66 -3.26 -7.90 23.80
N ASN A 67 -4.06 -7.33 24.70
CA ASN A 67 -4.03 -5.91 25.10
C ASN A 67 -4.30 -4.93 23.94
N MET A 68 -5.12 -5.33 22.97
CA MET A 68 -5.55 -4.47 21.87
C MET A 68 -6.96 -3.93 22.12
N ILE A 69 -7.20 -2.69 21.72
CA ILE A 69 -8.55 -2.13 21.72
C ILE A 69 -9.29 -2.74 20.54
N CYS A 70 -10.45 -3.31 20.78
CA CYS A 70 -11.29 -3.90 19.74
C CYS A 70 -12.66 -3.24 19.76
N ASP A 71 -13.06 -2.69 18.62
CA ASP A 71 -14.30 -1.97 18.44
C ASP A 71 -15.18 -2.73 17.43
N VAL A 72 -16.49 -2.75 17.67
CA VAL A 72 -17.46 -3.48 16.85
C VAL A 72 -18.43 -2.47 16.25
N ASP A 73 -18.42 -2.37 14.93
CA ASP A 73 -19.29 -1.48 14.16
C ASP A 73 -20.28 -2.30 13.31
N ASN A 74 -21.51 -1.81 13.20
CA ASN A 74 -22.56 -2.43 12.41
C ASN A 74 -22.48 -2.02 10.92
N GLY A 75 -21.63 -1.07 10.53
CA GLY A 75 -21.36 -0.76 9.12
C GLY A 75 -22.53 -0.17 8.29
N SER A 76 -23.78 -0.28 8.78
CA SER A 76 -24.99 0.18 8.10
C SER A 76 -25.47 1.56 8.54
N VAL A 77 -25.17 2.00 9.77
CA VAL A 77 -25.78 3.19 10.38
C VAL A 77 -24.88 4.43 10.38
N ASN A 78 -23.55 4.30 10.45
CA ASN A 78 -22.59 5.41 10.42
C ASN A 78 -21.19 4.94 9.97
N PHE A 79 -21.04 4.65 8.68
CA PHE A 79 -19.76 4.24 8.11
C PHE A 79 -18.81 5.44 7.99
N ASP A 80 -18.10 5.76 9.07
CA ASP A 80 -17.12 6.85 9.11
C ASP A 80 -15.72 6.33 8.71
N VAL A 81 -15.35 6.56 7.46
CA VAL A 81 -14.05 6.17 6.90
C VAL A 81 -12.89 6.80 7.67
N ASP A 82 -13.07 8.01 8.24
CA ASP A 82 -12.00 8.68 9.01
C ASP A 82 -11.75 8.01 10.36
N ARG A 83 -12.77 7.38 10.95
CA ARG A 83 -12.61 6.53 12.14
C ARG A 83 -11.93 5.21 11.78
N ILE A 84 -12.38 4.57 10.70
CA ILE A 84 -11.86 3.26 10.25
C ILE A 84 -10.38 3.37 9.86
N ARG A 85 -9.99 4.42 9.13
CA ARG A 85 -8.61 4.69 8.70
C ARG A 85 -7.62 4.83 9.87
N LYS A 86 -8.08 5.19 11.06
CA LYS A 86 -7.22 5.35 12.24
C LYS A 86 -6.97 4.04 12.99
N SER A 87 -7.62 2.95 12.58
CA SER A 87 -7.40 1.62 13.15
C SER A 87 -6.19 0.96 12.51
N ASP A 88 -5.37 0.27 13.31
CA ASP A 88 -4.18 -0.43 12.82
C ASP A 88 -4.57 -1.69 12.04
N LEU A 89 -5.64 -2.37 12.47
CA LEU A 89 -6.23 -3.52 11.80
C LEU A 89 -7.73 -3.31 11.59
N ILE A 90 -8.21 -3.62 10.38
CA ILE A 90 -9.62 -3.58 10.02
C ILE A 90 -10.06 -4.99 9.65
N ILE A 91 -11.05 -5.55 10.36
CA ILE A 91 -11.68 -6.83 10.02
C ILE A 91 -13.06 -6.50 9.49
N VAL A 92 -13.33 -6.84 8.23
CA VAL A 92 -14.54 -6.40 7.56
C VAL A 92 -15.20 -7.57 6.84
N ASP A 93 -16.52 -7.70 7.00
CA ASP A 93 -17.28 -8.63 6.17
C ASP A 93 -17.24 -8.20 4.70
N TYR A 94 -17.16 -9.17 3.79
CA TYR A 94 -17.13 -8.82 2.37
C TYR A 94 -18.42 -8.17 1.91
N HIS A 95 -19.56 -8.49 2.53
CA HIS A 95 -20.90 -8.13 2.13
C HIS A 95 -21.63 -7.25 3.16
N LEU A 96 -21.09 -6.07 3.46
CA LEU A 96 -21.56 -5.14 4.50
C LEU A 96 -22.97 -4.54 4.35
N ASP A 97 -23.67 -4.72 3.23
CA ASP A 97 -25.04 -4.21 3.10
C ASP A 97 -25.83 -5.03 2.08
N ASN A 98 -26.95 -5.64 2.53
CA ASN A 98 -27.86 -6.42 1.70
C ASN A 98 -27.16 -7.54 0.92
N ASN A 99 -26.15 -8.18 1.51
CA ASN A 99 -25.30 -9.18 0.84
C ASN A 99 -24.54 -8.65 -0.40
N ALA A 100 -24.31 -7.34 -0.50
CA ALA A 100 -23.62 -6.71 -1.62
C ALA A 100 -22.21 -6.23 -1.21
N PRO A 101 -21.18 -6.44 -2.04
CA PRO A 101 -19.80 -6.09 -1.69
C PRO A 101 -19.42 -4.64 -2.00
N ASP A 102 -20.32 -3.85 -2.60
CA ASP A 102 -20.08 -2.50 -3.08
C ASP A 102 -19.49 -1.57 -1.99
N LYS A 103 -20.01 -1.64 -0.76
CA LYS A 103 -19.51 -0.83 0.36
C LYS A 103 -18.08 -1.21 0.76
N THR A 104 -17.80 -2.51 0.87
CA THR A 104 -16.46 -3.01 1.21
C THR A 104 -15.47 -2.63 0.11
N LEU A 105 -15.84 -2.82 -1.15
CA LEU A 105 -15.00 -2.43 -2.28
C LEU A 105 -14.76 -0.92 -2.33
N LYS A 106 -15.77 -0.11 -2.01
CA LYS A 106 -15.62 1.35 -1.94
C LYS A 106 -14.69 1.77 -0.80
N LEU A 107 -14.82 1.16 0.38
CA LEU A 107 -13.88 1.35 1.49
C LEU A 107 -12.44 1.04 1.06
N LEU A 108 -12.21 -0.11 0.40
CA LEU A 108 -10.87 -0.50 -0.05
C LEU A 108 -10.29 0.51 -1.04
N GLN A 109 -11.09 1.06 -1.95
CA GLN A 109 -10.64 2.12 -2.86
C GLN A 109 -10.23 3.39 -2.12
N ASP A 110 -11.04 3.82 -1.14
CA ASP A 110 -10.77 5.05 -0.39
C ASP A 110 -9.53 4.88 0.52
N LEU A 111 -9.33 3.71 1.12
CA LEU A 111 -8.15 3.40 1.94
C LEU A 111 -6.87 3.21 1.11
N LYS A 112 -6.97 2.72 -0.13
CA LYS A 112 -5.82 2.52 -1.04
C LYS A 112 -4.99 3.78 -1.21
N ASP A 113 -5.67 4.93 -1.27
CA ASP A 113 -5.06 6.24 -1.54
C ASP A 113 -4.84 7.07 -0.26
N SER A 114 -4.98 6.46 0.93
CA SER A 114 -4.72 7.11 2.21
C SER A 114 -3.22 7.22 2.53
N ASP A 115 -2.80 8.10 3.45
CA ASP A 115 -1.37 8.34 3.74
C ASP A 115 -0.68 7.26 4.57
N HIS A 116 -1.45 6.33 5.15
CA HIS A 116 -0.94 5.29 6.05
C HIS A 116 -1.23 3.91 5.48
N LEU A 117 -0.36 2.94 5.77
CA LEU A 117 -0.63 1.54 5.43
C LEU A 117 -1.78 1.02 6.28
N ASN A 118 -2.88 0.60 5.66
CA ASN A 118 -4.00 -0.03 6.37
C ASN A 118 -3.90 -1.54 6.20
N MET A 119 -3.93 -2.27 7.32
CA MET A 119 -4.04 -3.73 7.31
C MET A 119 -5.49 -4.14 7.42
N ILE A 120 -5.93 -4.99 6.50
CA ILE A 120 -7.33 -5.34 6.34
C ILE A 120 -7.46 -6.86 6.24
N VAL A 121 -8.41 -7.43 6.97
CA VAL A 121 -8.83 -8.82 6.82
C VAL A 121 -10.25 -8.82 6.29
N ILE A 122 -10.44 -9.32 5.08
CA ILE A 122 -11.76 -9.63 4.55
C ILE A 122 -12.20 -10.96 5.14
N TYR A 123 -13.15 -10.90 6.04
CA TYR A 123 -13.70 -12.04 6.76
C TYR A 123 -15.01 -12.43 6.07
N THR A 124 -15.08 -13.53 5.31
CA THR A 124 -16.24 -13.80 4.42
C THR A 124 -16.60 -15.29 4.26
N ARG A 125 -17.88 -15.59 4.05
CA ARG A 125 -18.34 -16.95 3.65
C ARG A 125 -18.26 -17.17 2.14
N GLU A 126 -18.02 -16.13 1.37
CA GLU A 126 -17.91 -16.20 -0.09
C GLU A 126 -16.67 -17.00 -0.52
N ASN A 127 -16.69 -17.52 -1.75
CA ASN A 127 -15.53 -18.20 -2.30
C ASN A 127 -14.35 -17.21 -2.44
N LEU A 128 -13.20 -17.55 -1.84
CA LEU A 128 -12.04 -16.65 -1.81
C LEU A 128 -11.47 -16.36 -3.21
N GLU A 129 -11.61 -17.27 -4.18
CA GLU A 129 -11.21 -17.01 -5.57
C GLU A 129 -12.03 -15.90 -6.20
N THR A 130 -13.35 -15.92 -5.97
CA THR A 130 -14.28 -14.88 -6.45
C THR A 130 -13.97 -13.54 -5.78
N VAL A 131 -13.83 -13.54 -4.46
CA VAL A 131 -13.55 -12.32 -3.67
C VAL A 131 -12.23 -11.69 -4.11
N TRP A 132 -11.17 -12.49 -4.26
CA TRP A 132 -9.88 -11.99 -4.70
C TRP A 132 -9.95 -11.35 -6.09
N MET A 133 -10.62 -12.01 -7.04
CA MET A 133 -10.81 -11.49 -8.40
C MET A 133 -11.59 -10.17 -8.38
N GLN A 134 -12.67 -10.09 -7.62
CA GLN A 134 -13.49 -8.89 -7.52
C GLN A 134 -12.73 -7.72 -6.89
N ILE A 135 -12.02 -7.95 -5.77
CA ILE A 135 -11.22 -6.91 -5.11
C ILE A 135 -10.09 -6.45 -6.02
N SER A 136 -9.29 -7.37 -6.56
CA SER A 136 -8.12 -7.03 -7.37
C SER A 136 -8.51 -6.33 -8.68
N SER A 137 -9.56 -6.78 -9.37
CA SER A 137 -10.08 -6.09 -10.56
C SER A 137 -10.62 -4.71 -10.24
N THR A 138 -11.32 -4.56 -9.13
CA THR A 138 -11.85 -3.26 -8.66
C THR A 138 -10.75 -2.27 -8.27
N LEU A 139 -9.67 -2.75 -7.63
CA LEU A 139 -8.55 -1.90 -7.23
C LEU A 139 -7.67 -1.48 -8.43
N LYS A 140 -7.55 -2.37 -9.43
CA LYS A 140 -6.85 -2.07 -10.70
C LYS A 140 -7.52 -0.91 -11.42
N GLY A 141 -8.86 -0.94 -11.40
CA GLY A 141 -9.71 -0.08 -12.18
C GLY A 141 -9.99 -0.68 -13.56
N ALA A 142 -11.10 -0.24 -14.13
CA ALA A 142 -11.59 -0.70 -15.41
C ALA A 142 -11.43 0.43 -16.44
N LEU A 143 -10.98 0.07 -17.64
CA LEU A 143 -11.05 0.97 -18.78
C LEU A 143 -12.46 0.94 -19.37
N ASP A 144 -12.90 2.08 -19.89
CA ASP A 144 -14.07 2.13 -20.78
C ASP A 144 -13.67 1.57 -22.16
N ILE A 145 -13.75 0.25 -22.27
CA ILE A 145 -13.34 -0.50 -23.46
C ILE A 145 -14.15 -0.06 -24.68
N ASN A 146 -15.46 0.19 -24.50
CA ASN A 146 -16.33 0.57 -25.63
C ASN A 146 -15.89 1.90 -26.22
N SER A 147 -15.67 2.92 -25.38
CA SER A 147 -15.15 4.21 -25.84
C SER A 147 -13.78 4.07 -26.48
N LEU A 148 -12.87 3.28 -25.91
CA LEU A 148 -11.54 3.05 -26.49
C LEU A 148 -11.57 2.35 -27.85
N ILE A 149 -12.50 1.42 -28.05
CA ILE A 149 -12.69 0.75 -29.35
C ILE A 149 -13.26 1.75 -30.37
N ILE A 150 -14.32 2.49 -30.02
CA ILE A 150 -14.98 3.47 -30.90
C ILE A 150 -14.02 4.59 -31.32
N ASP A 151 -13.20 5.08 -30.39
CA ASP A 151 -12.24 6.16 -30.64
C ASP A 151 -10.96 5.67 -31.34
N TYR A 152 -10.81 4.35 -31.55
CA TYR A 152 -9.64 3.81 -32.22
C TYR A 152 -9.72 4.08 -33.73
N ASP A 153 -8.68 4.71 -34.28
CA ASP A 153 -8.57 5.14 -35.68
C ASP A 153 -8.30 3.96 -36.65
N ASN A 154 -9.16 2.93 -36.61
CA ASN A 154 -9.20 1.81 -37.55
C ASN A 154 -10.57 1.09 -37.53
N GLU A 155 -11.35 1.20 -38.61
CA GLU A 155 -12.67 0.55 -38.77
C GLU A 155 -12.60 -0.99 -38.73
N ASP A 156 -11.50 -1.59 -39.20
CA ASP A 156 -11.32 -3.05 -39.16
C ASP A 156 -11.17 -3.56 -37.73
N VAL A 157 -10.53 -2.77 -36.85
CA VAL A 157 -10.39 -3.08 -35.41
C VAL A 157 -11.74 -3.05 -34.72
N GLN A 158 -12.55 -2.03 -35.02
CA GLN A 158 -13.90 -1.87 -34.48
C GLN A 158 -14.78 -3.04 -34.90
N SER A 159 -14.83 -3.34 -36.20
CA SER A 159 -15.61 -4.45 -36.77
C SER A 159 -15.17 -5.80 -36.20
N TYR A 160 -13.86 -6.05 -36.12
CA TYR A 160 -13.33 -7.28 -35.54
C TYR A 160 -13.67 -7.43 -34.05
N TRP A 161 -13.66 -6.33 -33.28
CA TRP A 161 -14.09 -6.37 -31.89
C TRP A 161 -15.56 -6.75 -31.77
N GLU A 162 -16.45 -6.08 -32.48
CA GLU A 162 -17.90 -6.25 -32.41
C GLU A 162 -18.37 -7.60 -32.96
N ASP A 163 -17.85 -8.02 -34.11
CA ASP A 163 -18.33 -9.20 -34.83
C ASP A 163 -17.66 -10.52 -34.41
N VAL A 164 -16.43 -10.45 -33.87
CA VAL A 164 -15.62 -11.66 -33.60
C VAL A 164 -15.21 -11.77 -32.14
N VAL A 165 -14.60 -10.72 -31.58
CA VAL A 165 -14.02 -10.79 -30.23
C VAL A 165 -15.11 -10.80 -29.17
N LEU A 166 -15.97 -9.77 -29.12
CA LEU A 166 -16.99 -9.62 -28.10
C LEU A 166 -17.97 -10.80 -28.03
N PRO A 167 -18.50 -11.34 -29.15
CA PRO A 167 -19.33 -12.54 -29.12
C PRO A 167 -18.58 -13.75 -28.54
N ASN A 168 -17.32 -13.95 -28.94
CA ASN A 168 -16.49 -15.03 -28.40
C ASN A 168 -16.27 -14.89 -26.88
N LEU A 169 -16.05 -13.66 -26.38
CA LEU A 169 -15.87 -13.41 -24.95
C LEU A 169 -17.16 -13.65 -24.15
N ASN A 170 -18.31 -13.23 -24.69
CA ASN A 170 -19.62 -13.44 -24.07
C ASN A 170 -19.94 -14.94 -23.91
N ASP A 171 -19.56 -15.75 -24.90
CA ASP A 171 -19.75 -17.20 -24.89
C ASP A 171 -18.66 -17.97 -24.10
N ASN A 172 -17.76 -17.27 -23.39
CA ASN A 172 -16.58 -17.86 -22.75
C ASN A 172 -15.74 -18.72 -23.72
N GLY A 173 -15.63 -18.26 -24.97
CA GLY A 173 -14.91 -18.95 -26.04
C GLY A 173 -13.39 -18.93 -25.86
N ASN A 174 -12.68 -19.37 -26.89
CA ASN A 174 -11.22 -19.53 -26.85
C ASN A 174 -10.43 -18.21 -26.72
N LYS A 175 -11.03 -17.05 -26.97
CA LYS A 175 -10.40 -15.73 -26.75
C LYS A 175 -10.60 -15.20 -25.33
N ALA A 176 -11.44 -15.82 -24.50
CA ALA A 176 -11.56 -15.45 -23.09
C ALA A 176 -10.29 -15.86 -22.31
N LEU A 177 -9.88 -15.03 -21.35
CA LEU A 177 -8.78 -15.37 -20.44
C LEU A 177 -9.25 -16.42 -19.42
N THR A 178 -8.36 -17.34 -19.05
CA THR A 178 -8.56 -18.16 -17.86
C THR A 178 -8.32 -17.31 -16.60
N ARG A 179 -8.77 -17.80 -15.44
CA ARG A 179 -8.53 -17.14 -14.16
C ARG A 179 -7.05 -16.83 -13.91
N ASP A 180 -6.17 -17.81 -14.10
CA ASP A 180 -4.73 -17.63 -13.91
C ASP A 180 -4.13 -16.59 -14.87
N GLU A 181 -4.62 -16.55 -16.12
CA GLU A 181 -4.20 -15.54 -17.08
C GLU A 181 -4.70 -14.14 -16.68
N THR A 182 -5.91 -14.03 -16.12
CA THR A 182 -6.42 -12.76 -15.59
C THR A 182 -5.63 -12.31 -14.37
N ILE A 183 -5.28 -13.22 -13.44
CA ILE A 183 -4.41 -12.93 -12.29
C ILE A 183 -3.05 -12.38 -12.77
N ALA A 184 -2.42 -13.06 -13.73
CA ALA A 184 -1.17 -12.63 -14.32
C ALA A 184 -1.29 -11.25 -14.98
N TYR A 185 -2.39 -10.99 -15.71
CA TYR A 185 -2.65 -9.68 -16.30
C TYR A 185 -2.84 -8.58 -15.26
N ILE A 186 -3.55 -8.86 -14.17
CA ILE A 186 -3.77 -7.90 -13.09
C ILE A 186 -2.43 -7.44 -12.50
N LYS A 187 -1.52 -8.38 -12.24
CA LYS A 187 -0.19 -8.13 -11.65
C LYS A 187 0.78 -7.45 -12.61
N ASP A 188 0.89 -7.94 -13.85
CA ASP A 188 1.95 -7.52 -14.78
C ASP A 188 1.49 -6.50 -15.84
N SER A 189 0.17 -6.32 -16.00
CA SER A 189 -0.45 -5.52 -17.08
C SER A 189 0.01 -5.93 -18.49
N LYS A 190 0.37 -7.20 -18.68
CA LYS A 190 0.87 -7.75 -19.94
C LYS A 190 -0.08 -8.84 -20.45
N PRO A 191 -0.65 -8.70 -21.66
CA PRO A 191 -1.52 -9.73 -22.23
C PRO A 191 -0.77 -11.06 -22.37
N CYS A 192 -1.46 -12.16 -22.07
CA CYS A 192 -0.84 -13.49 -22.08
C CYS A 192 -0.41 -13.90 -23.51
N ARG A 193 0.59 -14.77 -23.60
CA ARG A 193 1.15 -15.22 -24.89
C ARG A 193 0.13 -15.95 -25.76
N ARG A 194 -0.81 -16.68 -25.15
CA ARG A 194 -1.87 -17.42 -25.83
C ARG A 194 -2.79 -16.48 -26.61
N ILE A 195 -3.29 -15.42 -25.96
CA ILE A 195 -4.13 -14.42 -26.62
C ILE A 195 -3.35 -13.69 -27.71
N LYS A 196 -2.11 -13.27 -27.44
CA LYS A 196 -1.26 -12.64 -28.47
C LYS A 196 -1.11 -13.51 -29.71
N ARG A 197 -0.95 -14.83 -29.54
CA ARG A 197 -0.84 -15.77 -30.65
C ARG A 197 -2.16 -15.93 -31.41
N LEU A 198 -3.28 -16.09 -30.70
CA LEU A 198 -4.60 -16.21 -31.32
C LEU A 198 -4.96 -15.00 -32.18
N ILE A 199 -4.67 -13.78 -31.71
CA ILE A 199 -4.89 -12.55 -32.47
C ILE A 199 -3.88 -12.40 -33.61
N HIS A 200 -2.66 -12.91 -33.46
CA HIS A 200 -1.67 -12.88 -34.53
C HIS A 200 -2.03 -13.82 -35.68
N ASP A 201 -2.59 -14.99 -35.36
CA ASP A 201 -3.01 -16.01 -36.32
C ASP A 201 -4.32 -15.63 -37.07
N ASP A 202 -5.12 -14.70 -36.52
CA ASP A 202 -6.27 -14.14 -37.23
C ASP A 202 -5.81 -13.17 -38.33
N ALA A 203 -6.11 -13.51 -39.58
CA ALA A 203 -5.70 -12.74 -40.76
C ALA A 203 -6.49 -11.42 -40.96
N VAL A 204 -7.39 -11.08 -40.04
CA VAL A 204 -8.28 -9.92 -40.13
C VAL A 204 -7.53 -8.61 -39.89
N LEU A 205 -6.51 -8.63 -39.02
CA LEU A 205 -5.70 -7.45 -38.71
C LEU A 205 -4.31 -7.59 -39.32
N GLU A 206 -3.84 -6.58 -40.05
CA GLU A 206 -2.51 -6.57 -40.66
C GLU A 206 -1.45 -5.95 -39.74
N ASP A 207 -1.76 -4.84 -39.07
CA ASP A 207 -0.81 -4.10 -38.22
C ASP A 207 -0.61 -4.77 -36.84
N GLN A 208 0.65 -4.90 -36.42
CA GLN A 208 1.01 -5.41 -35.10
C GLN A 208 0.53 -4.50 -33.95
N LYS A 209 0.41 -3.18 -34.18
CA LYS A 209 -0.14 -2.23 -33.21
C LYS A 209 -1.59 -2.56 -32.88
N ASP A 210 -2.39 -2.84 -33.91
CA ASP A 210 -3.81 -3.18 -33.79
C ASP A 210 -4.00 -4.54 -33.10
N LYS A 211 -3.18 -5.52 -33.47
CA LYS A 211 -3.14 -6.83 -32.79
C LYS A 211 -2.82 -6.69 -31.30
N ASN A 212 -1.84 -5.85 -30.95
CA ASN A 212 -1.47 -5.60 -29.56
C ASN A 212 -2.57 -4.85 -28.81
N PHE A 213 -3.25 -3.90 -29.47
CA PHE A 213 -4.37 -3.17 -28.90
C PHE A 213 -5.54 -4.10 -28.56
N ILE A 214 -5.99 -4.93 -29.50
CA ILE A 214 -7.07 -5.91 -29.25
C ILE A 214 -6.67 -6.91 -28.15
N ALA A 215 -5.44 -7.43 -28.17
CA ALA A 215 -4.97 -8.33 -27.12
C ALA A 215 -5.02 -7.67 -25.73
N LYS A 216 -4.76 -6.36 -25.66
CA LYS A 216 -4.94 -5.57 -24.43
C LYS A 216 -6.42 -5.44 -24.08
N MET A 217 -7.29 -5.06 -25.02
CA MET A 217 -8.74 -4.89 -24.77
C MET A 217 -9.41 -6.18 -24.30
N ILE A 218 -9.01 -7.35 -24.83
CA ILE A 218 -9.47 -8.66 -24.34
C ILE A 218 -9.10 -8.88 -22.87
N ALA A 219 -7.87 -8.53 -22.50
CA ALA A 219 -7.40 -8.69 -21.13
C ALA A 219 -8.09 -7.70 -20.17
N GLU A 220 -8.31 -6.46 -20.61
CA GLU A 220 -9.08 -5.46 -19.87
C GLU A 220 -10.54 -5.89 -19.70
N TYR A 221 -11.16 -6.50 -20.72
CA TYR A 221 -12.52 -7.04 -20.61
C TYR A 221 -12.64 -8.08 -19.50
N ALA A 222 -11.64 -8.97 -19.37
CA ALA A 222 -11.62 -9.96 -18.28
C ALA A 222 -11.51 -9.31 -16.89
N VAL A 223 -10.78 -8.19 -16.77
CA VAL A 223 -10.72 -7.40 -15.53
C VAL A 223 -12.06 -6.72 -15.26
N SER A 224 -12.60 -6.00 -16.25
CA SER A 224 -13.85 -5.25 -16.13
C SER A 224 -15.05 -6.14 -15.79
N ARG A 225 -15.07 -7.39 -16.28
CA ARG A 225 -16.13 -8.36 -15.94
C ARG A 225 -16.14 -8.77 -14.46
N ASN A 226 -15.00 -8.71 -13.78
CA ASN A 226 -14.87 -9.03 -12.36
C ASN A 226 -14.95 -7.79 -11.47
N ALA A 227 -14.75 -6.58 -12.02
CA ALA A 227 -14.91 -5.34 -11.28
C ALA A 227 -16.39 -5.05 -11.03
N ILE A 228 -16.81 -5.02 -9.77
CA ILE A 228 -18.22 -4.80 -9.40
C ILE A 228 -18.57 -3.32 -9.46
N ILE A 229 -17.69 -2.47 -8.94
CA ILE A 229 -17.85 -1.03 -8.96
C ILE A 229 -16.90 -0.41 -9.97
N SER A 230 -17.38 0.62 -10.66
CA SER A 230 -16.56 1.38 -11.61
C SER A 230 -15.49 2.17 -10.87
N SER A 231 -14.23 2.01 -11.29
CA SER A 231 -13.11 2.83 -10.85
C SER A 231 -12.20 3.18 -12.00
N ASN A 232 -11.69 4.40 -11.94
CA ASN A 232 -10.65 4.84 -12.85
C ASN A 232 -9.41 3.95 -12.65
N THR A 233 -8.75 3.61 -13.75
CA THR A 233 -7.48 2.89 -13.69
C THR A 233 -6.49 3.66 -12.83
N SER A 234 -6.00 3.02 -11.79
CA SER A 234 -4.90 3.57 -11.00
C SER A 234 -3.57 3.04 -11.54
N GLY A 235 -2.53 3.86 -11.51
CA GLY A 235 -1.16 3.42 -11.83
C GLY A 235 -0.55 2.49 -10.76
N ASN A 236 -1.35 2.09 -9.76
CA ASN A 236 -0.89 1.28 -8.64
C ASN A 236 -0.67 -0.15 -9.10
N VAL A 237 0.50 -0.68 -8.75
CA VAL A 237 0.84 -2.08 -8.99
C VAL A 237 0.10 -2.94 -7.97
N ILE A 238 -0.60 -3.96 -8.45
CA ILE A 238 -1.25 -4.96 -7.60
C ILE A 238 -0.31 -6.14 -7.42
N ARG A 239 -0.06 -6.48 -6.16
CA ARG A 239 0.61 -7.71 -5.75
C ARG A 239 -0.39 -8.61 -5.05
N GLY A 240 -0.14 -9.91 -5.06
CA GLY A 240 -0.97 -10.90 -4.38
C GLY A 240 -0.35 -12.29 -4.47
N ASP A 241 -0.94 -13.26 -3.76
CA ASP A 241 -0.50 -14.66 -3.80
C ASP A 241 -0.63 -15.27 -5.20
N GLU A 242 0.18 -16.29 -5.50
CA GLU A 242 0.19 -16.93 -6.83
C GLU A 242 -1.17 -17.49 -7.23
N SER A 243 -1.88 -18.09 -6.29
CA SER A 243 -3.22 -18.67 -6.49
C SER A 243 -4.35 -17.64 -6.52
N GLY A 244 -4.10 -16.40 -6.11
CA GLY A 244 -5.11 -15.35 -5.98
C GLY A 244 -6.24 -15.71 -5.02
N VAL A 245 -5.95 -16.17 -3.81
CA VAL A 245 -6.96 -16.54 -2.81
C VAL A 245 -6.65 -16.07 -1.39
N LYS A 246 -5.43 -15.59 -1.10
CA LYS A 246 -4.98 -15.31 0.27
C LYS A 246 -4.80 -13.84 0.54
N TRP A 247 -4.12 -13.11 -0.33
CA TRP A 247 -3.76 -11.72 -0.03
C TRP A 247 -3.58 -10.85 -1.27
N ILE A 248 -3.76 -9.55 -1.06
CA ILE A 248 -3.64 -8.49 -2.06
C ILE A 248 -2.93 -7.30 -1.42
N GLN A 249 -1.92 -6.75 -2.09
CA GLN A 249 -1.29 -5.47 -1.74
C GLN A 249 -1.40 -4.52 -2.92
N CYS A 250 -1.94 -3.33 -2.67
CA CYS A 250 -2.11 -2.29 -3.69
C CYS A 250 -2.14 -0.92 -3.01
N GLY A 251 -1.33 0.04 -3.49
CA GLY A 251 -1.20 1.34 -2.82
C GLY A 251 -0.86 1.17 -1.34
N ASN A 252 -1.61 1.86 -0.48
CA ASN A 252 -1.42 1.85 0.98
C ASN A 252 -2.40 0.90 1.71
N ILE A 253 -2.84 -0.18 1.06
CA ILE A 253 -3.59 -1.27 1.71
C ILE A 253 -2.87 -2.61 1.57
N PHE A 254 -2.95 -3.40 2.64
CA PHE A 254 -2.62 -4.82 2.65
C PHE A 254 -3.85 -5.61 3.09
N VAL A 255 -4.38 -6.43 2.19
CA VAL A 255 -5.62 -7.18 2.39
C VAL A 255 -5.30 -8.67 2.50
N SER A 256 -5.72 -9.30 3.59
CA SER A 256 -5.72 -10.76 3.76
C SER A 256 -7.16 -11.27 3.67
N LEU A 257 -7.37 -12.42 3.06
CA LEU A 257 -8.67 -13.03 2.83
C LEU A 257 -8.84 -14.24 3.75
N PHE A 258 -9.94 -14.24 4.51
CA PHE A 258 -10.26 -15.29 5.46
C PHE A 258 -11.67 -15.85 5.21
N HIS A 259 -11.77 -17.19 5.14
CA HIS A 259 -13.04 -17.86 4.96
C HIS A 259 -13.71 -18.18 6.31
N LYS A 260 -14.90 -17.63 6.57
CA LYS A 260 -15.68 -17.88 7.80
C LYS A 260 -16.13 -19.34 7.84
N VAL A 261 -15.72 -20.10 8.85
CA VAL A 261 -16.20 -21.47 9.06
C VAL A 261 -17.55 -21.42 9.79
N GLN A 262 -18.54 -22.20 9.33
CA GLN A 262 -19.92 -22.07 9.79
C GLN A 262 -20.13 -22.55 11.24
N ASP A 263 -19.45 -23.61 11.68
CA ASP A 263 -19.73 -24.25 12.98
C ASP A 263 -18.60 -24.12 14.01
N ASP A 264 -17.51 -23.43 13.69
CA ASP A 264 -16.31 -23.36 14.54
C ASP A 264 -15.72 -21.95 14.52
N HIS A 265 -16.18 -21.13 15.46
CA HIS A 265 -15.76 -19.73 15.62
C HIS A 265 -14.98 -19.47 16.92
N GLU A 266 -14.80 -20.48 17.78
CA GLU A 266 -14.07 -20.34 19.04
C GLU A 266 -12.60 -19.95 18.80
N ASN A 267 -12.03 -20.40 17.68
CA ASN A 267 -10.63 -20.16 17.32
C ASN A 267 -10.46 -19.17 16.16
N ASP A 268 -11.53 -18.46 15.75
CA ASP A 268 -11.45 -17.55 14.60
C ASP A 268 -10.42 -16.43 14.84
N GLY A 269 -10.29 -15.94 16.08
CA GLY A 269 -9.27 -14.92 16.41
C GLY A 269 -7.85 -15.39 16.12
N ASP A 270 -7.48 -16.58 16.59
CA ASP A 270 -6.17 -17.20 16.32
C ASP A 270 -5.98 -17.47 14.82
N ARG A 271 -7.00 -17.99 14.15
CA ARG A 271 -6.93 -18.31 12.71
C ARG A 271 -6.81 -17.06 11.84
N ILE A 272 -7.53 -15.99 12.16
CA ILE A 272 -7.40 -14.69 11.49
C ILE A 272 -5.99 -14.14 11.69
N TRP A 273 -5.50 -14.15 12.93
CA TRP A 273 -4.15 -13.69 13.26
C TRP A 273 -3.08 -14.47 12.50
N GLN A 274 -3.19 -15.80 12.46
CA GLN A 274 -2.29 -16.67 11.71
C GLN A 274 -2.37 -16.41 10.20
N THR A 275 -3.58 -16.29 9.64
CA THR A 275 -3.78 -16.03 8.22
C THR A 275 -3.16 -14.70 7.79
N LEU A 276 -3.33 -13.65 8.61
CA LEU A 276 -2.69 -12.36 8.40
C LEU A 276 -1.17 -12.48 8.44
N ASN A 277 -0.62 -13.17 9.45
CA ASN A 277 0.82 -13.36 9.59
C ASN A 277 1.42 -14.15 8.41
N ASP A 278 0.80 -15.26 8.03
CA ASP A 278 1.22 -16.08 6.89
C ASP A 278 1.17 -15.29 5.58
N SER A 279 0.14 -14.46 5.41
CA SER A 279 0.02 -13.56 4.25
C SER A 279 1.15 -12.53 4.20
N LEU A 280 1.49 -11.92 5.33
CA LEU A 280 2.58 -10.94 5.44
C LEU A 280 3.95 -11.59 5.20
N ILE A 281 4.14 -12.82 5.66
CA ILE A 281 5.36 -13.61 5.40
C ILE A 281 5.45 -13.96 3.91
N GLU A 282 4.35 -14.35 3.29
CA GLU A 282 4.30 -14.68 1.85
C GLU A 282 4.51 -13.45 0.97
N TRP A 283 4.05 -12.28 1.41
CA TRP A 283 4.32 -11.00 0.76
C TRP A 283 5.82 -10.65 0.69
N LYS A 284 6.62 -11.15 1.64
CA LYS A 284 8.09 -10.97 1.72
C LYS A 284 8.52 -9.49 1.63
N PRO A 285 8.13 -8.64 2.60
CA PRO A 285 8.58 -7.25 2.63
C PRO A 285 10.11 -7.12 2.64
N SER A 286 10.65 -6.18 1.88
CA SER A 286 12.08 -5.92 1.82
C SER A 286 12.63 -5.43 3.17
N TYR A 287 13.95 -5.51 3.38
CA TYR A 287 14.57 -4.95 4.58
C TYR A 287 14.21 -3.47 4.77
N TYR A 288 14.07 -2.72 3.68
CA TYR A 288 13.71 -1.31 3.73
C TYR A 288 12.27 -1.11 4.22
N GLN A 289 11.34 -1.96 3.78
CA GLN A 289 9.95 -1.92 4.26
C GLN A 289 9.86 -2.27 5.74
N LEU A 290 10.58 -3.30 6.20
CA LEU A 290 10.64 -3.68 7.62
C LEU A 290 11.19 -2.55 8.50
N ILE A 291 12.34 -1.97 8.11
CA ILE A 291 12.96 -0.88 8.87
C ILE A 291 12.07 0.36 8.87
N LYS A 292 11.51 0.74 7.72
CA LYS A 292 10.61 1.89 7.60
C LYS A 292 9.40 1.74 8.52
N SER A 293 8.73 0.60 8.48
CA SER A 293 7.55 0.34 9.31
C SER A 293 7.91 0.29 10.80
N GLU A 294 9.04 -0.29 11.18
CA GLU A 294 9.47 -0.29 12.58
C GLU A 294 9.82 1.12 13.09
N ILE A 295 10.45 1.96 12.26
CA ILE A 295 10.70 3.37 12.60
C ILE A 295 9.36 4.10 12.80
N GLN A 296 8.37 3.85 11.94
CA GLN A 296 7.04 4.45 12.08
C GLN A 296 6.37 4.01 13.39
N ASN A 297 6.39 2.71 13.70
CA ASN A 297 5.86 2.17 14.96
C ASN A 297 6.56 2.82 16.17
N ALA A 298 7.88 3.01 16.10
CA ALA A 298 8.65 3.67 17.16
C ALA A 298 8.25 5.14 17.32
N ILE A 299 8.06 5.87 16.22
CA ILE A 299 7.58 7.26 16.25
C ILE A 299 6.19 7.32 16.89
N GLU A 300 5.26 6.45 16.49
CA GLU A 300 3.88 6.44 17.02
C GLU A 300 3.85 6.09 18.51
N ALA A 301 4.70 5.16 18.97
CA ALA A 301 4.84 4.83 20.37
C ALA A 301 5.52 5.95 21.20
N GLU A 302 6.51 6.64 20.64
CA GLU A 302 7.28 7.69 21.32
C GLU A 302 6.65 9.08 21.26
N ALA A 303 5.77 9.36 20.28
CA ALA A 303 5.21 10.69 19.98
C ALA A 303 4.46 11.33 21.16
N LEU A 304 4.08 10.56 22.18
CA LEU A 304 3.46 11.07 23.42
C LEU A 304 4.46 11.53 24.48
N SER A 305 5.76 11.31 24.28
CA SER A 305 6.81 11.61 25.27
C SER A 305 7.93 12.49 24.70
N PHE A 306 7.57 13.55 23.98
CA PHE A 306 8.46 14.70 23.81
C PHE A 306 8.73 15.35 25.18
N VAL A 307 9.55 14.71 26.03
CA VAL A 307 10.18 15.36 27.18
C VAL A 307 11.23 16.28 26.60
N ASN A 308 10.75 17.42 26.10
CA ASN A 308 11.49 18.37 25.30
C ASN A 308 12.69 18.89 26.10
N HIS A 309 13.89 18.88 25.52
CA HIS A 309 14.92 19.82 25.95
C HIS A 309 14.46 21.27 25.71
N LEU A 310 13.58 21.50 24.73
CA LEU A 310 12.87 22.78 24.54
C LEU A 310 11.91 23.13 25.68
N ALA A 311 11.26 22.19 26.37
CA ALA A 311 10.42 22.51 27.54
C ALA A 311 11.25 23.04 28.70
N ASN A 312 12.56 22.73 28.72
CA ASN A 312 13.49 23.29 29.68
C ASN A 312 14.01 24.69 29.28
N ASP A 313 13.62 25.25 28.13
CA ASP A 313 13.96 26.62 27.73
C ASP A 313 12.74 27.38 27.18
N HIS A 314 11.77 27.67 28.05
CA HIS A 314 10.66 28.57 27.73
C HIS A 314 11.12 29.94 27.22
N TYR A 315 12.33 30.39 27.59
CA TYR A 315 12.89 31.65 27.10
C TYR A 315 13.29 31.54 25.63
N GLY A 316 13.98 30.47 25.23
CA GLY A 316 14.30 30.17 23.83
C GLY A 316 13.05 30.03 22.96
N GLN A 317 12.01 29.34 23.45
CA GLN A 317 10.74 29.24 22.74
C GLN A 317 10.08 30.63 22.54
N ALA A 318 10.05 31.45 23.59
CA ALA A 318 9.51 32.81 23.52
C ALA A 318 10.34 33.70 22.58
N ALA A 319 11.67 33.55 22.57
CA ALA A 319 12.56 34.29 21.69
C ALA A 319 12.34 33.90 20.21
N TRP A 320 12.27 32.61 19.90
CA TRP A 320 11.97 32.13 18.54
C TRP A 320 10.60 32.59 18.06
N LEU A 321 9.56 32.49 18.91
CA LEU A 321 8.24 33.02 18.58
C LEU A 321 8.30 34.51 18.28
N ASN A 322 9.02 35.28 19.07
CA ASN A 322 9.22 36.71 18.86
C ASN A 322 9.96 37.03 17.56
N GLU A 323 11.02 36.29 17.20
CA GLU A 323 11.75 36.49 15.93
C GLU A 323 10.87 36.15 14.71
N ILE A 324 10.05 35.10 14.78
CA ILE A 324 9.09 34.75 13.72
C ILE A 324 8.02 35.85 13.58
N LEU A 325 7.47 36.34 14.69
CA LEU A 325 6.42 37.37 14.67
C LEU A 325 6.92 38.76 14.26
N LYS A 326 8.18 39.09 14.58
CA LYS A 326 8.84 40.33 14.16
C LYS A 326 9.25 40.36 12.69
N SER A 327 9.27 39.20 12.03
CA SER A 327 9.69 39.11 10.63
C SER A 327 8.62 39.72 9.72
N ASP A 328 8.86 40.94 9.24
CA ASP A 328 7.97 41.65 8.29
C ASP A 328 8.03 41.07 6.87
N SER A 329 9.14 40.40 6.51
CA SER A 329 9.30 39.70 5.23
C SER A 329 8.76 38.27 5.32
N PRO A 330 7.87 37.85 4.40
CA PRO A 330 7.42 36.46 4.28
C PRO A 330 8.58 35.46 4.15
N ASP A 331 9.62 35.79 3.40
CA ASP A 331 10.74 34.88 3.14
C ASP A 331 11.59 34.63 4.40
N ILE A 332 11.83 35.69 5.18
CA ILE A 332 12.55 35.59 6.46
C ILE A 332 11.73 34.77 7.45
N ARG A 333 10.41 34.98 7.46
CA ARG A 333 9.50 34.21 8.31
C ARG A 333 9.53 32.72 7.97
N CYS A 334 9.43 32.35 6.69
CA CYS A 334 9.53 30.96 6.25
C CYS A 334 10.86 30.33 6.69
N ARG A 335 12.00 31.01 6.48
CA ARG A 335 13.31 30.51 6.93
C ARG A 335 13.41 30.28 8.43
N ASN A 336 12.87 31.20 9.23
CA ASN A 336 12.86 31.04 10.68
C ASN A 336 11.98 29.84 11.10
N ILE A 337 10.87 29.62 10.41
CA ILE A 337 10.02 28.43 10.59
C ILE A 337 10.80 27.16 10.20
N ASP A 338 11.47 27.14 9.06
CA ASP A 338 12.29 26.02 8.58
C ASP A 338 13.41 25.68 9.57
N PHE A 339 14.03 26.69 10.19
CA PHE A 339 15.05 26.48 11.21
C PHE A 339 14.49 25.79 12.46
N VAL A 340 13.31 26.21 12.94
CA VAL A 340 12.62 25.55 14.06
C VAL A 340 12.28 24.10 13.70
N PHE A 341 11.76 23.87 12.49
CA PHE A 341 11.46 22.53 12.00
C PHE A 341 12.72 21.64 11.91
N GLY A 342 13.84 22.18 11.41
CA GLY A 342 15.11 21.48 11.33
C GLY A 342 15.63 21.03 12.70
N ASN A 343 15.54 21.89 13.72
CA ASN A 343 15.95 21.52 15.08
C ASN A 343 15.07 20.40 15.67
N LEU A 344 13.75 20.49 15.49
CA LEU A 344 12.83 19.44 15.94
C LEU A 344 13.10 18.11 15.23
N SER A 345 13.41 18.17 13.94
CA SER A 345 13.75 17.00 13.13
C SER A 345 15.07 16.35 13.57
N GLU A 346 16.09 17.15 13.88
CA GLU A 346 17.37 16.65 14.41
C GLU A 346 17.19 15.99 15.79
N GLU A 347 16.37 16.57 16.68
CA GLU A 347 16.08 15.95 17.98
C GLU A 347 15.39 14.59 17.81
N LEU A 348 14.38 14.51 16.92
CA LEU A 348 13.70 13.26 16.59
C LEU A 348 14.70 12.22 16.06
N TYR A 349 15.58 12.62 15.15
CA TYR A 349 16.61 11.75 14.61
C TYR A 349 17.56 11.22 15.71
N GLN A 350 18.03 12.09 16.61
CA GLN A 350 18.90 11.68 17.71
C GLN A 350 18.20 10.71 18.67
N ARG A 351 16.90 10.89 18.93
CA ARG A 351 16.13 9.94 19.76
C ARG A 351 15.99 8.58 19.10
N LEU A 352 15.54 8.54 17.86
CA LEU A 352 15.41 7.29 17.10
C LEU A 352 16.74 6.55 17.01
N LYS A 353 17.84 7.30 16.77
CA LYS A 353 19.19 6.74 16.73
C LYS A 353 19.64 6.15 18.09
N ASN A 354 19.23 6.75 19.20
CA ASN A 354 19.58 6.31 20.55
C ASN A 354 18.58 5.30 21.13
N ASN A 355 17.53 4.92 20.38
CA ASN A 355 16.61 3.88 20.78
C ASN A 355 17.26 2.50 20.59
N ASN A 356 17.71 1.90 21.69
CA ASN A 356 18.36 0.58 21.69
C ASN A 356 17.47 -0.52 21.11
N THR A 357 16.15 -0.48 21.34
CA THR A 357 15.23 -1.51 20.82
C THR A 357 15.12 -1.45 19.30
N LEU A 358 15.08 -0.24 18.74
CA LEU A 358 15.07 -0.01 17.29
C LEU A 358 16.43 -0.38 16.66
N ASP A 359 17.54 0.02 17.28
CA ASP A 359 18.89 -0.34 16.83
C ASP A 359 19.11 -1.87 16.81
N GLU A 360 18.71 -2.58 17.86
CA GLU A 360 18.75 -4.04 17.93
C GLU A 360 17.86 -4.70 16.87
N PHE A 361 16.68 -4.14 16.60
CA PHE A 361 15.79 -4.62 15.55
C PHE A 361 16.43 -4.47 14.17
N ILE A 362 16.95 -3.28 13.83
CA ILE A 362 17.60 -3.00 12.54
C ILE A 362 18.79 -3.93 12.32
N LYS A 363 19.61 -4.15 13.36
CA LYS A 363 20.72 -5.12 13.32
C LYS A 363 20.20 -6.54 13.05
N SER A 364 19.14 -6.96 13.73
CA SER A 364 18.53 -8.28 13.54
C SER A 364 18.02 -8.51 12.12
N VAL A 365 17.49 -7.47 11.46
CA VAL A 365 17.12 -7.53 10.03
C VAL A 365 18.33 -7.87 9.17
N PHE A 366 19.42 -7.10 9.27
CA PHE A 366 20.62 -7.36 8.47
C PHE A 366 21.34 -8.65 8.85
N ASP A 367 21.33 -9.04 10.12
CA ASP A 367 21.83 -10.33 10.58
C ASP A 367 21.04 -11.48 9.96
N SER A 368 19.71 -11.37 9.83
CA SER A 368 18.89 -12.37 9.14
C SER A 368 19.33 -12.55 7.68
N TYR A 369 19.55 -11.46 6.94
CA TYR A 369 20.05 -11.55 5.56
C TYR A 369 21.48 -12.12 5.49
N SER A 370 22.35 -11.77 6.43
CA SER A 370 23.73 -12.25 6.48
C SER A 370 23.79 -13.76 6.75
N ASN A 371 22.97 -14.24 7.68
CA ASN A 371 22.85 -15.66 8.00
C ASN A 371 22.19 -16.45 6.86
N GLU A 372 21.17 -15.89 6.21
CA GLU A 372 20.58 -16.52 5.04
C GLU A 372 21.60 -16.64 3.90
N TYR A 373 22.35 -15.58 3.59
CA TYR A 373 23.41 -15.62 2.57
C TYR A 373 24.44 -16.72 2.86
N ALA A 374 24.94 -16.79 4.10
CA ALA A 374 25.91 -17.81 4.52
C ALA A 374 25.42 -19.25 4.32
N ASN A 375 24.10 -19.47 4.41
CA ASN A 375 23.46 -20.78 4.26
C ASN A 375 22.88 -21.03 2.85
N SER A 376 22.80 -20.01 2.01
CA SER A 376 22.12 -20.08 0.70
C SER A 376 22.87 -20.91 -0.35
N GLY A 377 24.19 -21.08 -0.20
CA GLY A 377 25.05 -21.68 -1.21
C GLY A 377 25.29 -20.80 -2.45
N VAL A 378 24.77 -19.56 -2.46
CA VAL A 378 25.02 -18.59 -3.55
C VAL A 378 26.45 -18.08 -3.46
N ALA A 379 27.23 -18.26 -4.51
CA ALA A 379 28.67 -17.96 -4.49
C ALA A 379 28.99 -16.46 -4.44
N ALA A 380 28.13 -15.61 -5.02
CA ALA A 380 28.35 -14.18 -5.14
C ALA A 380 27.31 -13.38 -4.36
N LEU A 381 27.76 -12.48 -3.48
CA LEU A 381 26.89 -11.61 -2.70
C LEU A 381 25.98 -10.74 -3.58
N LEU A 382 26.47 -10.26 -4.73
CA LEU A 382 25.68 -9.45 -5.65
C LEU A 382 24.50 -10.22 -6.24
N GLN A 383 24.71 -11.49 -6.57
CA GLN A 383 23.64 -12.38 -7.06
C GLN A 383 22.59 -12.62 -5.96
N TYR A 384 23.04 -12.80 -4.72
CA TYR A 384 22.15 -12.92 -3.58
C TYR A 384 21.31 -11.64 -3.40
N CYS A 385 21.96 -10.47 -3.35
CA CYS A 385 21.29 -9.19 -3.17
C CYS A 385 20.30 -8.86 -4.32
N SER A 386 20.65 -9.12 -5.58
CA SER A 386 19.75 -8.89 -6.71
C SER A 386 18.51 -9.78 -6.63
N SER A 387 18.68 -11.06 -6.29
CA SER A 387 17.55 -11.99 -6.14
C SER A 387 16.58 -11.58 -5.03
N LYS A 388 17.08 -10.96 -3.95
CA LYS A 388 16.25 -10.48 -2.83
C LYS A 388 15.43 -9.23 -3.15
N MET A 389 15.74 -8.57 -4.26
CA MET A 389 15.01 -7.40 -4.75
C MET A 389 14.23 -7.72 -6.03
N ASP A 390 14.05 -9.02 -6.36
CA ASP A 390 13.43 -9.50 -7.60
C ASP A 390 14.09 -8.94 -8.88
N LEU A 391 15.40 -8.72 -8.83
CA LEU A 391 16.19 -8.20 -9.94
C LEU A 391 16.93 -9.32 -10.70
N PRO A 392 17.11 -9.20 -12.03
CA PRO A 392 17.90 -10.14 -12.80
C PRO A 392 19.34 -10.28 -12.29
N SER A 393 19.91 -11.49 -12.38
CA SER A 393 21.29 -11.76 -11.98
C SER A 393 22.23 -11.66 -13.18
N ASN A 394 22.58 -10.44 -13.59
CA ASN A 394 23.54 -10.19 -14.68
C ASN A 394 24.42 -8.96 -14.40
N ASN A 395 25.52 -8.83 -15.14
CA ASN A 395 26.51 -7.75 -14.91
C ASN A 395 25.90 -6.36 -15.06
N ASP A 396 25.02 -6.16 -16.04
CA ASP A 396 24.35 -4.86 -16.25
C ASP A 396 23.55 -4.47 -15.00
N THR A 397 22.79 -5.39 -14.42
CA THR A 397 22.05 -5.16 -13.17
C THR A 397 22.99 -4.82 -12.02
N TYR A 398 24.14 -5.48 -11.90
CA TYR A 398 25.10 -5.17 -10.85
C TYR A 398 25.72 -3.77 -11.02
N HIS A 399 25.98 -3.35 -12.25
CA HIS A 399 26.41 -1.99 -12.54
C HIS A 399 25.33 -0.96 -12.18
N GLU A 400 24.08 -1.23 -12.55
CA GLU A 400 22.93 -0.39 -12.20
C GLU A 400 22.71 -0.30 -10.68
N MET A 401 22.89 -1.39 -9.93
CA MET A 401 22.79 -1.38 -8.47
C MET A 401 23.79 -0.40 -7.82
N TYR A 402 25.06 -0.44 -8.24
CA TYR A 402 26.07 0.49 -7.73
C TYR A 402 25.90 1.91 -8.26
N HIS A 403 25.42 2.06 -9.50
CA HIS A 403 25.07 3.37 -10.05
C HIS A 403 23.94 4.01 -9.22
N ALA A 404 22.89 3.26 -8.90
CA ALA A 404 21.79 3.71 -8.05
C ALA A 404 22.26 4.03 -6.62
N LEU A 405 23.16 3.23 -6.04
CA LEU A 405 23.76 3.53 -4.74
C LEU A 405 24.56 4.84 -4.77
N ASN A 406 25.41 5.02 -5.78
CA ASN A 406 26.20 6.24 -5.94
C ASN A 406 25.30 7.46 -6.16
N MET A 407 24.23 7.31 -6.94
CA MET A 407 23.22 8.35 -7.15
C MET A 407 22.55 8.73 -5.83
N ASN A 408 22.13 7.76 -5.02
CA ASN A 408 21.49 8.00 -3.73
C ASN A 408 22.44 8.69 -2.73
N LEU A 409 23.72 8.30 -2.70
CA LEU A 409 24.72 8.88 -1.81
C LEU A 409 25.19 10.27 -2.24
N SER A 410 25.22 10.56 -3.55
CA SER A 410 25.88 11.73 -4.12
C SER A 410 24.94 12.76 -4.72
N SER A 411 23.64 12.44 -4.83
CA SER A 411 22.66 13.30 -5.46
C SER A 411 21.35 13.31 -4.66
N LYS A 412 20.66 14.44 -4.69
CA LYS A 412 19.32 14.60 -4.12
C LYS A 412 18.44 15.28 -5.15
N ASN A 413 17.14 15.03 -5.07
CA ASN A 413 16.19 15.83 -5.84
C ASN A 413 16.29 17.28 -5.39
N PHE A 414 16.21 18.18 -6.36
CA PHE A 414 16.26 19.61 -6.10
C PHE A 414 14.91 20.05 -5.53
N GLU A 415 14.88 20.40 -4.25
CA GLU A 415 13.68 20.81 -3.51
C GLU A 415 13.74 22.29 -3.09
N ASP A 416 14.86 22.96 -3.33
CA ASP A 416 15.07 24.35 -2.94
C ASP A 416 14.45 25.35 -3.92
N GLY A 417 14.03 26.51 -3.42
CA GLY A 417 13.56 27.62 -4.27
C GLY A 417 14.66 28.39 -5.01
N HIS A 418 15.94 28.04 -4.82
CA HIS A 418 17.07 28.80 -5.34
C HIS A 418 18.21 27.88 -5.81
N ILE A 419 18.83 28.24 -6.94
CA ILE A 419 19.93 27.46 -7.53
C ILE A 419 21.16 27.57 -6.63
N SER A 420 21.65 26.44 -6.14
CA SER A 420 22.86 26.33 -5.35
C SER A 420 23.98 25.62 -6.13
N THR A 421 25.22 25.77 -5.67
CA THR A 421 26.37 25.05 -6.23
C THR A 421 26.11 23.54 -6.21
N GLY A 422 26.32 22.87 -7.34
CA GLY A 422 26.01 21.45 -7.52
C GLY A 422 24.65 21.16 -8.15
N THR A 423 23.78 22.17 -8.32
CA THR A 423 22.48 22.00 -8.98
C THR A 423 22.66 21.66 -10.46
N ILE A 424 21.99 20.59 -10.91
CA ILE A 424 21.94 20.17 -12.31
C ILE A 424 20.58 20.56 -12.88
N PHE A 425 20.57 21.23 -14.04
CA PHE A 425 19.34 21.62 -14.73
C PHE A 425 19.39 21.26 -16.21
N PHE A 426 18.24 20.87 -16.74
CA PHE A 426 18.05 20.52 -18.14
C PHE A 426 17.30 21.65 -18.85
N ASP A 427 17.96 22.22 -19.85
CA ASP A 427 17.35 23.20 -20.73
C ASP A 427 16.61 22.49 -21.86
N THR A 428 15.28 22.58 -21.83
CA THR A 428 14.39 21.94 -22.80
C THR A 428 14.47 22.56 -24.20
N GLU A 429 14.88 23.83 -24.32
CA GLU A 429 14.98 24.51 -25.62
C GLU A 429 16.27 24.12 -26.34
N SER A 430 17.40 24.11 -25.62
CA SER A 430 18.69 23.75 -26.21
C SER A 430 19.02 22.25 -26.11
N ASN A 431 18.20 21.46 -25.41
CA ASN A 431 18.39 20.04 -25.15
C ASN A 431 19.77 19.76 -24.50
N LYS A 432 20.15 20.58 -23.51
CA LYS A 432 21.45 20.53 -22.83
C LYS A 432 21.33 20.50 -21.32
N TRP A 433 22.25 19.78 -20.71
CA TRP A 433 22.43 19.74 -19.26
C TRP A 433 23.46 20.79 -18.82
N TYR A 434 23.16 21.48 -17.74
CA TYR A 434 24.02 22.47 -17.11
C TYR A 434 24.23 22.12 -15.64
N LEU A 435 25.41 22.45 -15.13
CA LEU A 435 25.79 22.28 -13.72
C LEU A 435 26.13 23.66 -13.15
N CYS A 436 25.52 24.03 -12.03
CA CYS A 436 25.90 25.22 -11.29
C CYS A 436 27.24 24.98 -10.57
N VAL A 437 28.35 25.46 -11.15
CA VAL A 437 29.69 25.33 -10.54
C VAL A 437 29.89 26.33 -9.39
N SER A 438 29.22 27.48 -9.47
CA SER A 438 29.17 28.49 -8.41
C SER A 438 27.88 29.29 -8.59
N ALA A 439 27.04 29.34 -7.56
CA ALA A 439 25.95 30.31 -7.53
C ALA A 439 26.55 31.72 -7.33
N ALA A 440 26.09 32.71 -8.10
CA ALA A 440 26.44 34.12 -7.84
C ALA A 440 25.79 34.55 -6.50
N CYS A 441 26.46 35.40 -5.72
CA CYS A 441 25.99 35.83 -4.38
C CYS A 441 24.56 36.40 -4.37
N ASP A 442 24.09 36.97 -5.49
CA ASP A 442 22.72 37.47 -5.67
C ASP A 442 21.63 36.38 -5.70
N LEU A 443 22.02 35.10 -5.78
CA LEU A 443 21.11 33.94 -5.77
C LEU A 443 20.96 33.30 -4.38
N VAL A 444 21.67 33.84 -3.37
CA VAL A 444 21.57 33.41 -1.96
C VAL A 444 20.92 34.55 -1.18
N PRO A 445 19.64 34.44 -0.77
CA PRO A 445 19.02 35.53 -0.04
C PRO A 445 19.73 35.66 1.32
N THR A 446 20.25 36.87 1.61
CA THR A 446 21.08 37.32 2.76
C THR A 446 22.54 37.64 2.49
N GLN A 447 23.09 37.48 1.27
CA GLN A 447 24.30 38.22 0.91
C GLN A 447 23.90 39.56 0.30
N GLY A 448 23.72 40.56 1.17
CA GLY A 448 23.60 41.93 0.71
C GLY A 448 24.88 42.33 -0.02
N ASN A 449 24.74 42.88 -1.22
CA ASN A 449 25.76 43.73 -1.84
C ASN A 449 25.89 44.99 -0.97
N ASP A 450 26.57 44.89 0.17
CA ASP A 450 26.91 46.04 0.99
C ASP A 450 28.16 46.71 0.38
N PRO A 451 28.10 47.97 -0.13
CA PRO A 451 29.21 48.62 -0.83
C PRO A 451 30.34 49.10 0.09
N HIS A 452 30.40 48.61 1.33
CA HIS A 452 31.38 49.04 2.33
C HIS A 452 32.18 47.86 2.89
N HIS A 453 33.04 47.32 2.03
CA HIS A 453 34.32 46.75 2.44
C HIS A 453 35.47 47.44 1.71
#